data_AF-A0A8J9TMA1-F1
#
_entry.id   AF-A0A8J9TMA1-F1
#
_cell.length_a   1.000
_cell.length_b   1.000
_cell.length_c   1.000
_cell.angle_alpha   90.00
_cell.angle_beta   90.00
_cell.angle_gamma   90.00
#
_symmetry.space_group_name_H-M   'P 1'
#
loop_
_entity.id
_entity.type
_entity.pdbx_description
1 polymer ?
#
loop_
_entity_poly.entity_id
_entity_poly.type
_entity_poly.pdbx_seq_one_letter_code
_entity_poly.pdbx_strand_id
1 'polypeptide(L)'
;MSIMFDSPLCVRLAVLLSVCLIHPHGAFQPSLLPRRLHQSRTLPPTTLPPAGLRIRSRTHPSCSLNAAEKYDKASPSGTADFEFQEMRVQLDALQKQNLVSRNMDPRARAELEHYVRQVALYRPSPVEVRDIGRALPQTRWKLVFATDTATLGDLPADATVLLNFVDHERVDYILQFSEKTFGLNNLKAKSTYTVNPGPGGDEGVVTLVYDKITTDAFGMKDMGVGLFGMLQGRANYIVSAYFDGTFWVERGRGRGRVEGTDYLSVYVRQPDEDPW
;
A
#
# COMPACT_ATOMS: atom_id res chain seq x y z
N MET A 1 -22.70 -34.11 3.11
CA MET A 1 -22.88 -33.25 1.92
C MET A 1 -21.53 -32.59 1.65
N SER A 2 -20.66 -33.27 0.91
CA SER A 2 -19.33 -32.77 0.54
C SER A 2 -19.47 -31.94 -0.73
N ILE A 3 -19.40 -30.62 -0.59
CA ILE A 3 -19.31 -29.71 -1.73
C ILE A 3 -17.92 -29.91 -2.33
N MET A 4 -17.84 -30.56 -3.49
CA MET A 4 -16.58 -30.76 -4.22
C MET A 4 -15.98 -29.41 -4.62
N PHE A 5 -14.78 -29.11 -4.10
CA PHE A 5 -13.98 -27.90 -4.32
C PHE A 5 -13.25 -27.90 -5.68
N ASP A 6 -13.83 -28.51 -6.72
CA ASP A 6 -13.19 -28.65 -8.04
C ASP A 6 -13.56 -27.53 -9.02
N SER A 7 -14.05 -26.39 -8.50
CA SER A 7 -14.26 -25.23 -9.36
C SER A 7 -12.93 -24.49 -9.56
N PRO A 8 -12.56 -24.13 -10.81
CA PRO A 8 -11.41 -23.25 -11.07
C PRO A 8 -11.53 -21.89 -10.36
N LEU A 9 -12.74 -21.55 -9.92
CA LEU A 9 -13.08 -20.41 -9.07
C LEU A 9 -12.45 -20.53 -7.67
N CYS A 10 -12.54 -21.71 -7.03
CA CYS A 10 -11.95 -21.94 -5.70
C CYS A 10 -10.42 -21.85 -5.71
N VAL A 11 -9.78 -22.35 -6.77
CA VAL A 11 -8.31 -22.28 -6.94
C VAL A 11 -7.86 -20.84 -7.16
N ARG A 12 -8.55 -20.08 -8.03
CA ARG A 12 -8.22 -18.66 -8.26
C ARG A 12 -8.44 -17.83 -7.00
N LEU A 13 -9.50 -18.09 -6.24
CA LEU A 13 -9.75 -17.41 -4.97
C LEU A 13 -8.70 -17.73 -3.91
N ALA A 14 -8.30 -18.99 -3.80
CA ALA A 14 -7.23 -19.42 -2.89
C ALA A 14 -5.87 -18.79 -3.23
N VAL A 15 -5.57 -18.59 -4.52
CA VAL A 15 -4.36 -17.89 -4.97
C VAL A 15 -4.47 -16.40 -4.67
N LEU A 16 -5.58 -15.76 -5.03
CA LEU A 16 -5.78 -14.33 -4.79
C LEU A 16 -5.68 -13.98 -3.31
N LEU A 17 -6.23 -14.83 -2.45
CA LEU A 17 -6.24 -14.62 -1.00
C LEU A 17 -4.97 -15.10 -0.31
N SER A 18 -4.25 -16.08 -0.90
CA SER A 18 -2.84 -16.29 -0.55
C SER A 18 -2.02 -15.04 -0.78
N VAL A 19 -2.18 -14.37 -1.92
CA VAL A 19 -1.38 -13.17 -2.16
C VAL A 19 -1.82 -12.02 -1.25
N CYS A 20 -3.12 -11.82 -1.04
CA CYS A 20 -3.64 -10.67 -0.29
C CYS A 20 -3.62 -10.79 1.25
N LEU A 21 -3.63 -12.01 1.80
CA LEU A 21 -3.72 -12.22 3.27
C LEU A 21 -2.60 -13.09 3.85
N ILE A 22 -1.93 -13.93 3.03
CA ILE A 22 -0.78 -14.72 3.51
C ILE A 22 0.49 -13.87 3.50
N HIS A 23 0.53 -12.76 2.76
CA HIS A 23 1.66 -11.85 2.70
C HIS A 23 1.30 -10.55 3.44
N PRO A 24 1.62 -10.42 4.74
CA PRO A 24 1.49 -9.13 5.42
C PRO A 24 2.35 -8.13 4.66
N HIS A 25 1.76 -7.03 4.21
CA HIS A 25 2.45 -6.02 3.41
C HIS A 25 3.68 -5.41 4.12
N GLY A 26 3.89 -5.68 5.42
CA GLY A 26 5.08 -5.30 6.16
C GLY A 26 5.56 -6.33 7.17
N ALA A 27 5.65 -7.63 6.83
CA ALA A 27 6.23 -8.63 7.74
C ALA A 27 7.74 -8.37 7.98
N PHE A 28 8.04 -7.44 8.89
CA PHE A 28 9.29 -7.37 9.61
C PHE A 28 9.34 -8.61 10.51
N GLN A 29 9.94 -9.70 10.03
CA GLN A 29 10.43 -10.73 10.93
C GLN A 29 11.68 -10.14 11.61
N PRO A 30 11.68 -9.85 12.93
CA PRO A 30 12.91 -9.51 13.61
C PRO A 30 13.86 -10.71 13.52
N SER A 31 14.86 -10.63 12.64
CA SER A 31 15.87 -11.67 12.47
C SER A 31 16.80 -11.66 13.68
N LEU A 32 16.48 -12.41 14.72
CA LEU A 32 17.40 -12.67 15.84
C LEU A 32 18.30 -13.86 15.51
N LEU A 33 19.18 -13.78 14.51
CA LEU A 33 20.35 -14.68 14.38
C LEU A 33 21.51 -14.02 13.62
N PRO A 34 22.78 -14.24 14.04
CA PRO A 34 23.96 -13.66 13.41
C PRO A 34 24.43 -14.54 12.24
N ARG A 35 24.78 -13.95 11.08
CA ARG A 35 25.52 -14.68 10.05
C ARG A 35 26.70 -13.91 9.49
N ARG A 36 27.85 -14.56 9.65
CA ARG A 36 29.21 -14.20 9.28
C ARG A 36 29.43 -14.08 7.77
N LEU A 37 30.28 -13.10 7.45
CA LEU A 37 31.43 -13.06 6.52
C LEU A 37 31.46 -13.90 5.22
N HIS A 38 31.73 -13.13 4.16
CA HIS A 38 32.60 -13.39 3.01
C HIS A 38 32.24 -14.51 2.03
N GLN A 39 31.98 -14.11 0.78
CA GLN A 39 32.81 -14.58 -0.34
C GLN A 39 32.75 -13.61 -1.52
N SER A 40 33.92 -13.04 -1.82
CA SER A 40 34.22 -12.26 -3.02
C SER A 40 34.14 -13.15 -4.25
N ARG A 41 33.55 -12.65 -5.34
CA ARG A 41 33.69 -13.30 -6.66
C ARG A 41 33.89 -12.27 -7.75
N THR A 42 34.96 -12.54 -8.49
CA THR A 42 35.66 -11.77 -9.52
C THR A 42 34.91 -11.71 -10.85
N LEU A 43 34.98 -10.56 -11.53
CA LEU A 43 34.52 -10.33 -12.90
C LEU A 43 35.57 -10.78 -13.93
N PRO A 44 35.18 -11.33 -15.09
CA PRO A 44 36.04 -11.38 -16.28
C PRO A 44 35.86 -10.16 -17.19
N PRO A 45 36.91 -9.78 -17.96
CA PRO A 45 36.90 -8.64 -18.88
C PRO A 45 36.45 -9.05 -20.29
N THR A 46 35.72 -8.18 -20.99
CA THR A 46 35.40 -8.38 -22.42
C THR A 46 35.64 -7.11 -23.24
N THR A 47 36.80 -7.12 -23.89
CA THR A 47 37.18 -6.77 -25.28
C THR A 47 36.29 -5.86 -26.15
N LEU A 48 36.90 -4.79 -26.65
CA LEU A 48 36.47 -3.89 -27.75
C LEU A 48 36.72 -4.51 -29.15
N PRO A 49 35.95 -4.10 -30.17
CA PRO A 49 36.55 -3.76 -31.48
C PRO A 49 35.83 -2.54 -32.16
N PRO A 50 36.08 -2.18 -33.45
CA PRO A 50 36.84 -0.99 -33.83
C PRO A 50 36.04 0.08 -34.59
N ALA A 51 36.72 1.19 -34.88
CA ALA A 51 36.26 2.37 -35.58
C ALA A 51 35.72 2.12 -37.00
N GLY A 52 34.69 2.88 -37.39
CA GLY A 52 34.23 2.96 -38.78
C GLY A 52 33.15 4.01 -39.03
N LEU A 53 33.51 4.98 -39.88
CA LEU A 53 32.68 5.77 -40.80
C LEU A 53 31.86 6.96 -40.27
N ARG A 54 32.50 8.10 -40.55
CA ARG A 54 32.06 9.50 -40.56
C ARG A 54 30.93 9.72 -41.58
N ILE A 55 29.73 10.07 -41.12
CA ILE A 55 28.68 10.65 -41.96
C ILE A 55 28.37 12.06 -41.43
N ARG A 56 28.62 13.05 -42.28
CA ARG A 56 28.22 14.45 -42.08
C ARG A 56 26.71 14.54 -42.29
N SER A 57 25.97 14.94 -41.26
CA SER A 57 24.57 15.32 -41.38
C SER A 57 24.30 16.62 -40.64
N ARG A 58 23.91 17.61 -41.44
CA ARG A 58 23.26 18.89 -41.18
C ARG A 58 23.02 19.30 -39.73
N THR A 59 23.65 20.42 -39.39
CA THR A 59 23.28 21.37 -38.34
C THR A 59 21.79 21.68 -38.34
N HIS A 60 21.07 21.14 -37.35
CA HIS A 60 19.87 21.74 -36.81
C HIS A 60 20.24 22.49 -35.52
N PRO A 61 19.61 23.63 -35.21
CA PRO A 61 19.86 24.38 -33.98
C PRO A 61 19.55 23.50 -32.78
N SER A 62 20.61 23.10 -32.07
CA SER A 62 20.53 22.42 -30.79
C SER A 62 19.95 23.38 -29.76
N CYS A 63 18.69 23.20 -29.39
CA CYS A 63 18.23 23.60 -28.06
C CYS A 63 19.01 22.75 -27.05
N SER A 64 20.15 23.28 -26.63
CA SER A 64 20.94 22.81 -25.50
C SER A 64 20.10 23.00 -24.24
N LEU A 65 19.25 22.03 -23.92
CA LEU A 65 18.72 21.83 -22.56
C LEU A 65 19.83 21.22 -21.71
N ASN A 66 20.88 22.00 -21.47
CA ASN A 66 21.75 21.82 -20.30
C ASN A 66 21.05 22.50 -19.12
N ALA A 67 19.98 21.87 -18.64
CA ALA A 67 19.43 22.13 -17.33
C ALA A 67 19.67 20.87 -16.50
N ALA A 68 20.95 20.57 -16.27
CA ALA A 68 21.33 19.88 -15.04
C ALA A 68 21.09 20.90 -13.92
N GLU A 69 19.81 21.08 -13.56
CA GLU A 69 19.42 21.77 -12.35
C GLU A 69 20.04 20.98 -11.21
N LYS A 70 21.15 21.54 -10.72
CA LYS A 70 21.54 21.50 -9.32
C LYS A 70 20.24 21.63 -8.52
N TYR A 71 19.74 20.51 -8.01
CA TYR A 71 18.85 20.53 -6.86
C TYR A 71 19.69 21.11 -5.72
N ASP A 72 19.69 22.44 -5.64
CA ASP A 72 20.22 23.13 -4.49
C ASP A 72 19.48 22.57 -3.28
N LYS A 73 20.29 22.01 -2.39
CA LYS A 73 19.92 21.39 -1.13
C LYS A 73 19.47 22.51 -0.18
N ALA A 74 18.43 23.24 -0.58
CA ALA A 74 17.69 24.11 0.31
C ALA A 74 17.08 23.19 1.35
N SER A 75 17.58 23.26 2.59
CA SER A 75 16.93 22.66 3.74
C SER A 75 15.48 23.18 3.76
N PRO A 76 14.45 22.34 3.56
CA PRO A 76 13.10 22.83 3.59
C PRO A 76 12.75 23.06 5.06
N SER A 77 12.91 24.30 5.51
CA SER A 77 12.18 24.80 6.67
C SER A 77 10.69 25.03 6.33
N GLY A 78 10.27 24.73 5.09
CA GLY A 78 8.88 24.71 4.67
C GLY A 78 8.27 23.36 5.01
N THR A 79 7.27 23.40 5.89
CA THR A 79 6.25 22.34 5.99
C THR A 79 5.74 22.02 4.59
N ALA A 80 5.60 20.74 4.23
CA ALA A 80 5.08 20.30 2.93
C ALA A 80 3.56 20.60 2.79
N ASP A 81 3.20 21.88 2.85
CA ASP A 81 1.83 22.39 2.86
C ASP A 81 1.24 22.43 1.46
N PHE A 82 2.02 22.85 0.46
CA PHE A 82 1.58 22.84 -0.93
C PHE A 82 1.32 21.40 -1.39
N GLU A 83 2.26 20.49 -1.14
CA GLU A 83 2.15 19.09 -1.53
C GLU A 83 0.98 18.42 -0.81
N PHE A 84 0.72 18.80 0.44
CA PHE A 84 -0.45 18.32 1.16
C PHE A 84 -1.77 18.81 0.54
N GLN A 85 -1.85 20.08 0.12
CA GLN A 85 -3.04 20.61 -0.57
C GLN A 85 -3.27 19.90 -1.91
N GLU A 86 -2.22 19.73 -2.72
CA GLU A 86 -2.30 19.02 -4.00
C GLU A 86 -2.69 17.55 -3.83
N MET A 87 -2.07 16.85 -2.86
CA MET A 87 -2.43 15.48 -2.51
C MET A 87 -3.93 15.38 -2.18
N ARG A 88 -4.46 16.30 -1.36
CA ARG A 88 -5.88 16.31 -0.99
C ARG A 88 -6.80 16.47 -2.19
N VAL A 89 -6.51 17.44 -3.06
CA VAL A 89 -7.34 17.72 -4.25
C VAL A 89 -7.35 16.51 -5.18
N GLN A 90 -6.20 15.87 -5.41
CA GLN A 90 -6.12 14.71 -6.30
C GLN A 90 -6.81 13.47 -5.70
N LEU A 91 -6.63 13.19 -4.40
CA LEU A 91 -7.31 12.06 -3.75
C LEU A 91 -8.83 12.23 -3.74
N ASP A 92 -9.33 13.45 -3.48
CA ASP A 92 -10.76 13.77 -3.56
C ASP A 92 -11.30 13.57 -4.99
N ALA A 93 -10.55 14.00 -6.02
CA ALA A 93 -10.91 13.76 -7.41
C ALA A 93 -10.97 12.26 -7.75
N LEU A 94 -10.03 11.45 -7.26
CA LEU A 94 -10.04 10.00 -7.43
C LEU A 94 -11.27 9.35 -6.79
N GLN A 95 -11.62 9.77 -5.57
CA GLN A 95 -12.81 9.25 -4.88
C GLN A 95 -14.09 9.62 -5.62
N LYS A 96 -14.25 10.90 -6.03
CA LYS A 96 -15.43 11.38 -6.77
C LYS A 96 -15.63 10.67 -8.11
N GLN A 97 -14.55 10.32 -8.78
CA GLN A 97 -14.59 9.59 -10.06
C GLN A 97 -14.66 8.07 -9.89
N ASN A 98 -14.59 7.58 -8.64
CA ASN A 98 -14.42 6.16 -8.32
C ASN A 98 -13.27 5.52 -9.11
N LEU A 99 -12.17 6.26 -9.30
CA LEU A 99 -11.01 5.82 -10.07
C LEU A 99 -10.01 5.13 -9.15
N VAL A 100 -9.70 3.87 -9.45
CA VAL A 100 -8.66 3.12 -8.73
C VAL A 100 -7.28 3.66 -9.14
N SER A 101 -6.38 3.87 -8.20
CA SER A 101 -5.07 4.48 -8.47
C SER A 101 -4.20 3.77 -9.52
N ARG A 102 -4.44 2.48 -9.76
CA ARG A 102 -3.75 1.70 -10.81
C ARG A 102 -4.24 1.98 -12.23
N ASN A 103 -5.41 2.61 -12.37
CA ASN A 103 -6.00 3.03 -13.64
C ASN A 103 -5.73 4.52 -13.93
N MET A 104 -4.98 5.21 -13.06
CA MET A 104 -4.56 6.59 -13.30
C MET A 104 -3.60 6.68 -14.49
N ASP A 105 -3.61 7.84 -15.15
CA ASP A 105 -2.55 8.17 -16.10
C ASP A 105 -1.17 8.07 -15.40
N PRO A 106 -0.16 7.42 -16.01
CA PRO A 106 1.14 7.21 -15.38
C PRO A 106 1.83 8.50 -14.91
N ARG A 107 1.63 9.62 -15.62
CA ARG A 107 2.20 10.91 -15.24
C ARG A 107 1.48 11.47 -14.01
N ALA A 108 0.14 11.49 -14.02
CA ALA A 108 -0.64 11.95 -12.87
C ALA A 108 -0.38 11.09 -11.63
N ARG A 109 -0.20 9.78 -11.81
CA ARG A 109 0.17 8.85 -10.73
C ARG A 109 1.55 9.18 -10.15
N ALA A 110 2.54 9.46 -10.98
CA ALA A 110 3.89 9.84 -10.54
C ALA A 110 3.89 11.19 -9.79
N GLU A 111 3.08 12.16 -10.24
CA GLU A 111 2.88 13.43 -9.55
C GLU A 111 2.24 13.22 -8.16
N LEU A 112 1.17 12.42 -8.07
CA LEU A 112 0.55 12.09 -6.78
C LEU A 112 1.51 11.35 -5.84
N GLU A 113 2.27 10.39 -6.37
CA GLU A 113 3.31 9.70 -5.60
C GLU A 113 4.34 10.68 -5.03
N HIS A 114 4.77 11.66 -5.83
CA HIS A 114 5.70 12.69 -5.36
C HIS A 114 5.11 13.45 -4.17
N TYR A 115 3.87 13.94 -4.26
CA TYR A 115 3.23 14.66 -3.16
C TYR A 115 3.10 13.82 -1.89
N VAL A 116 2.66 12.56 -2.02
CA VAL A 116 2.53 11.63 -0.87
C VAL A 116 3.89 11.43 -0.19
N ARG A 117 4.98 11.29 -0.96
CA ARG A 117 6.33 11.16 -0.41
C ARG A 117 6.78 12.43 0.30
N GLN A 118 6.54 13.62 -0.26
CA GLN A 118 6.89 14.88 0.39
C GLN A 118 6.13 15.07 1.72
N VAL A 119 4.83 14.77 1.74
CA VAL A 119 4.01 14.81 2.96
C VAL A 119 4.56 13.86 4.03
N ALA A 120 4.82 12.61 3.67
CA ALA A 120 5.32 11.61 4.62
C ALA A 120 6.75 11.90 5.15
N LEU A 121 7.53 12.73 4.46
CA LEU A 121 8.90 13.06 4.84
C LEU A 121 9.01 14.37 5.63
N TYR A 122 8.28 15.41 5.21
CA TYR A 122 8.51 16.78 5.67
C TYR A 122 7.33 17.39 6.43
N ARG A 123 6.15 16.76 6.41
CA ARG A 123 4.99 17.26 7.15
C ARG A 123 4.88 16.54 8.50
N PRO A 124 4.94 17.25 9.64
CA PRO A 124 4.65 16.64 10.92
C PRO A 124 3.16 16.23 10.99
N SER A 125 2.89 15.09 11.61
CA SER A 125 1.51 14.65 11.83
C SER A 125 0.83 15.51 12.89
N PRO A 126 -0.37 16.06 12.64
CA PRO A 126 -1.14 16.79 13.66
C PRO A 126 -1.50 15.92 14.87
N VAL A 127 -1.71 14.61 14.65
CA VAL A 127 -1.83 13.62 15.71
C VAL A 127 -0.53 12.83 15.73
N GLU A 128 0.11 12.71 16.89
CA GLU A 128 1.33 11.92 16.99
C GLU A 128 1.05 10.48 16.55
N VAL A 129 1.85 9.96 15.62
CA VAL A 129 1.64 8.64 15.01
C VAL A 129 1.61 7.50 16.05
N ARG A 130 2.33 7.65 17.17
CA ARG A 130 2.30 6.72 18.31
C ARG A 130 0.96 6.66 19.06
N ASP A 131 0.18 7.73 18.99
CA ASP A 131 -1.07 7.92 19.73
C ASP A 131 -2.33 7.74 18.85
N ILE A 132 -2.17 7.28 17.60
CA ILE A 132 -3.29 7.13 16.64
C ILE A 132 -4.39 6.20 17.15
N GLY A 133 -4.08 5.26 18.04
CA GLY A 133 -5.08 4.37 18.65
C GLY A 133 -6.20 5.08 19.39
N ARG A 134 -6.01 6.36 19.78
CA ARG A 134 -7.07 7.19 20.36
C ARG A 134 -8.04 7.77 19.31
N ALA A 135 -7.59 7.91 18.07
CA ALA A 135 -8.34 8.54 16.98
C ALA A 135 -8.97 7.53 16.00
N LEU A 136 -8.60 6.25 16.10
CA LEU A 136 -9.13 5.18 15.26
C LEU A 136 -10.51 4.65 15.65
N PRO A 137 -10.93 4.54 16.92
CA PRO A 137 -12.23 3.95 17.28
C PRO A 137 -13.40 4.65 16.59
N GLN A 138 -14.38 3.87 16.15
CA GLN A 138 -15.57 4.36 15.43
C GLN A 138 -15.20 5.14 14.16
N THR A 139 -14.18 4.69 13.45
CA THR A 139 -13.79 5.29 12.17
C THR A 139 -13.64 4.25 11.08
N ARG A 140 -13.87 4.70 9.85
CA ARG A 140 -13.72 3.90 8.65
C ARG A 140 -12.70 4.51 7.72
N TRP A 141 -11.85 3.69 7.13
CA TRP A 141 -10.76 4.11 6.26
C TRP A 141 -10.77 3.31 4.96
N LYS A 142 -10.67 4.00 3.83
CA LYS A 142 -10.57 3.40 2.50
C LYS A 142 -9.19 3.62 1.93
N LEU A 143 -8.54 2.56 1.46
CA LEU A 143 -7.30 2.68 0.69
C LEU A 143 -7.63 3.33 -0.67
N VAL A 144 -7.12 4.53 -0.92
CA VAL A 144 -7.38 5.27 -2.17
C VAL A 144 -6.18 5.22 -3.10
N PHE A 145 -4.97 5.25 -2.55
CA PHE A 145 -3.74 5.30 -3.32
C PHE A 145 -2.65 4.43 -2.70
N ALA A 146 -1.83 3.80 -3.54
CA ALA A 146 -0.60 3.15 -3.11
C ALA A 146 0.47 3.41 -4.17
N THR A 147 1.68 3.72 -3.74
CA THR A 147 2.84 3.97 -4.62
C THR A 147 3.30 2.69 -5.30
N ASP A 148 3.43 1.60 -4.54
CA ASP A 148 3.74 0.29 -5.10
C ASP A 148 2.55 -0.27 -5.88
N THR A 149 2.81 -0.66 -7.12
CA THR A 149 1.81 -1.28 -7.97
C THR A 149 1.53 -2.71 -7.55
N ALA A 150 2.45 -3.40 -6.86
CA ALA A 150 2.23 -4.75 -6.37
C ALA A 150 1.12 -4.78 -5.30
N THR A 151 1.13 -3.82 -4.36
CA THR A 151 0.11 -3.69 -3.29
C THR A 151 -1.32 -3.69 -3.81
N LEU A 152 -1.57 -3.11 -4.99
CA LEU A 152 -2.90 -3.09 -5.63
C LEU A 152 -3.01 -4.02 -6.85
N GLY A 153 -1.88 -4.51 -7.36
CA GLY A 153 -1.79 -5.34 -8.56
C GLY A 153 -2.14 -6.79 -8.28
N ASP A 154 -1.89 -7.24 -7.05
CA ASP A 154 -2.25 -8.57 -6.58
C ASP A 154 -3.75 -8.71 -6.27
N LEU A 155 -4.43 -7.57 -6.10
CA LEU A 155 -5.87 -7.50 -5.85
C LEU A 155 -6.67 -7.48 -7.17
N PRO A 156 -7.91 -8.00 -7.18
CA PRO A 156 -8.81 -7.90 -8.32
C PRO A 156 -9.05 -6.46 -8.72
N ALA A 157 -9.55 -6.29 -9.95
CA ALA A 157 -9.46 -5.00 -10.59
C ALA A 157 -10.23 -3.84 -9.95
N ASP A 158 -11.26 -4.28 -9.26
CA ASP A 158 -12.38 -3.60 -8.68
C ASP A 158 -12.38 -3.76 -7.15
N ALA A 159 -11.35 -4.38 -6.58
CA ALA A 159 -11.28 -4.58 -5.16
C ALA A 159 -10.95 -3.27 -4.43
N THR A 160 -11.64 -3.08 -3.31
CA THR A 160 -11.47 -1.94 -2.42
C THR A 160 -11.08 -2.45 -1.04
N VAL A 161 -9.98 -1.93 -0.49
CA VAL A 161 -9.53 -2.23 0.87
C VAL A 161 -10.12 -1.21 1.83
N LEU A 162 -10.75 -1.72 2.89
CA LEU A 162 -11.42 -0.92 3.91
C LEU A 162 -11.01 -1.42 5.30
N LEU A 163 -10.78 -0.47 6.21
CA LEU A 163 -10.59 -0.74 7.64
C LEU A 163 -11.75 -0.09 8.38
N ASN A 164 -12.48 -0.87 9.17
CA ASN A 164 -13.58 -0.37 9.98
C ASN A 164 -13.29 -0.63 11.46
N PHE A 165 -12.83 0.40 12.15
CA PHE A 165 -12.50 0.33 13.57
C PHE A 165 -13.78 0.48 14.38
N VAL A 166 -14.23 -0.61 14.97
CA VAL A 166 -15.50 -0.68 15.70
C VAL A 166 -15.38 0.01 17.06
N ASP A 167 -14.27 -0.27 17.76
CA ASP A 167 -13.96 0.27 19.08
C ASP A 167 -12.43 0.32 19.30
N HIS A 168 -12.00 0.36 20.56
CA HIS A 168 -10.59 0.44 20.94
C HIS A 168 -9.80 -0.86 20.72
N GLU A 169 -10.47 -1.98 20.49
CA GLU A 169 -9.82 -3.29 20.40
C GLU A 169 -10.17 -4.02 19.11
N ARG A 170 -11.29 -3.68 18.46
CA ARG A 170 -11.82 -4.42 17.31
C ARG A 170 -11.79 -3.60 16.03
N VAL A 171 -11.41 -4.28 14.95
CA VAL A 171 -11.38 -3.74 13.60
C VAL A 171 -11.75 -4.80 12.58
N ASP A 172 -12.60 -4.44 11.63
CA ASP A 172 -12.89 -5.26 10.47
C ASP A 172 -11.98 -4.84 9.31
N TYR A 173 -11.13 -5.76 8.84
CA TYR A 173 -10.42 -5.62 7.58
C TYR A 173 -11.29 -6.18 6.47
N ILE A 174 -11.72 -5.33 5.54
CA ILE A 174 -12.71 -5.69 4.51
C ILE A 174 -12.06 -5.53 3.14
N LEU A 175 -12.06 -6.61 2.36
CA LEU A 175 -11.85 -6.58 0.92
C LEU A 175 -13.22 -6.61 0.26
N GLN A 176 -13.65 -5.49 -0.29
CA GLN A 176 -14.90 -5.40 -1.04
C GLN A 176 -14.61 -5.57 -2.53
N PHE A 177 -15.47 -6.29 -3.23
CA PHE A 177 -15.37 -6.46 -4.68
C PHE A 177 -16.62 -5.85 -5.34
N SER A 178 -16.54 -5.52 -6.63
CA SER A 178 -17.76 -5.20 -7.38
C SER A 178 -18.56 -6.47 -7.64
N GLU A 179 -19.86 -6.33 -7.85
CA GLU A 179 -20.78 -7.46 -8.15
C GLU A 179 -20.31 -8.34 -9.34
N LYS A 180 -19.46 -7.79 -10.21
CA LYS A 180 -18.92 -8.48 -11.38
C LYS A 180 -17.90 -9.56 -11.01
N THR A 181 -17.35 -9.53 -9.81
CA THR A 181 -16.24 -10.40 -9.40
C THR A 181 -16.77 -11.62 -8.66
N PHE A 182 -17.03 -12.68 -9.43
CA PHE A 182 -17.16 -14.05 -8.95
C PHE A 182 -18.29 -14.33 -7.93
N GLY A 183 -19.31 -13.47 -7.86
CA GLY A 183 -20.40 -13.62 -6.90
C GLY A 183 -19.98 -13.43 -5.45
N LEU A 184 -18.80 -12.84 -5.22
CA LEU A 184 -18.27 -12.47 -3.91
C LEU A 184 -18.44 -10.97 -3.73
N ASN A 185 -19.22 -10.59 -2.73
CA ASN A 185 -19.47 -9.18 -2.46
C ASN A 185 -18.36 -8.60 -1.59
N ASN A 186 -17.97 -9.35 -0.55
CA ASN A 186 -16.87 -8.98 0.32
C ASN A 186 -16.23 -10.19 1.01
N LEU A 187 -15.00 -9.98 1.43
CA LEU A 187 -14.30 -10.78 2.41
C LEU A 187 -14.03 -9.90 3.63
N LYS A 188 -14.48 -10.34 4.80
CA LYS A 188 -14.35 -9.61 6.06
C LYS A 188 -13.52 -10.42 7.05
N ALA A 189 -12.39 -9.87 7.46
CA ALA A 189 -11.59 -10.38 8.56
C ALA A 189 -11.87 -9.54 9.81
N LYS A 190 -12.66 -10.08 10.72
CA LYS A 190 -12.82 -9.56 12.08
C LYS A 190 -11.52 -9.74 12.82
N SER A 191 -11.00 -8.66 13.38
CA SER A 191 -9.66 -8.63 13.96
C SER A 191 -9.66 -7.90 15.29
N THR A 192 -8.73 -8.28 16.15
CA THR A 192 -8.28 -7.43 17.24
C THR A 192 -7.15 -6.53 16.75
N TYR A 193 -6.97 -5.36 17.37
CA TYR A 193 -5.83 -4.52 17.08
C TYR A 193 -5.20 -3.90 18.32
N THR A 194 -3.91 -3.58 18.19
CA THR A 194 -3.16 -2.79 19.15
C THR A 194 -2.33 -1.76 18.42
N VAL A 195 -2.02 -0.64 19.09
CA VAL A 195 -1.12 0.39 18.56
C VAL A 195 0.07 0.46 19.48
N ASN A 196 1.25 0.18 18.92
CA ASN A 196 2.51 0.21 19.65
C ASN A 196 3.46 1.23 19.00
N PRO A 197 4.34 1.88 19.77
CA PRO A 197 5.42 2.65 19.18
C PRO A 197 6.32 1.73 18.35
N GLY A 198 6.78 2.20 17.20
CA GLY A 198 7.74 1.50 16.36
C GLY A 198 9.11 1.39 17.02
N PRO A 199 10.05 0.59 16.45
CA PRO A 199 11.38 0.37 17.04
C PRO A 199 12.19 1.64 17.30
N GLY A 200 11.94 2.70 16.53
CA GLY A 200 12.58 4.00 16.67
C GLY A 200 11.83 5.00 17.57
N GLY A 201 10.66 4.65 18.13
CA GLY A 201 9.84 5.53 18.97
C GLY A 201 9.05 6.62 18.20
N ASP A 202 9.50 6.99 17.01
CA ASP A 202 8.91 8.05 16.19
C ASP A 202 7.81 7.57 15.22
N GLU A 203 7.52 6.27 15.22
CA GLU A 203 6.51 5.64 14.35
C GLU A 203 5.38 5.03 15.18
N GLY A 204 4.17 4.95 14.61
CA GLY A 204 3.06 4.20 15.18
C GLY A 204 2.79 2.93 14.40
N VAL A 205 2.82 1.77 15.06
CA VAL A 205 2.57 0.47 14.44
C VAL A 205 1.21 -0.06 14.86
N VAL A 206 0.26 -0.09 13.94
CA VAL A 206 -1.03 -0.77 14.14
C VAL A 206 -0.83 -2.24 13.83
N THR A 207 -1.01 -3.10 14.84
CA THR A 207 -0.95 -4.55 14.70
C THR A 207 -2.37 -5.09 14.68
N LEU A 208 -2.78 -5.68 13.55
CA LEU A 208 -4.07 -6.33 13.36
C LEU A 208 -3.89 -7.83 13.51
N VAL A 209 -4.67 -8.50 14.35
CA VAL A 209 -4.66 -9.97 14.48
C VAL A 209 -6.01 -10.51 14.04
N TYR A 210 -6.00 -11.37 13.00
CA TYR A 210 -7.24 -11.87 12.41
C TYR A 210 -7.90 -12.92 13.32
N ASP A 211 -9.08 -12.62 13.86
CA ASP A 211 -9.82 -13.53 14.75
C ASP A 211 -10.77 -14.44 13.98
N LYS A 212 -11.45 -13.89 12.97
CA LYS A 212 -12.43 -14.64 12.18
C LYS A 212 -12.56 -14.05 10.79
N ILE A 213 -12.51 -14.91 9.77
CA ILE A 213 -12.72 -14.51 8.39
C ILE A 213 -14.06 -15.04 7.91
N THR A 214 -14.91 -14.14 7.44
CA THR A 214 -16.19 -14.45 6.80
C THR A 214 -16.22 -13.89 5.38
N THR A 215 -17.10 -14.43 4.56
CA THR A 215 -17.34 -13.93 3.21
C THR A 215 -18.83 -13.86 2.93
N ASP A 216 -19.22 -12.87 2.13
CA ASP A 216 -20.55 -12.78 1.56
C ASP A 216 -20.47 -13.25 0.11
N ALA A 217 -21.07 -14.41 -0.19
CA ALA A 217 -21.05 -14.99 -1.52
C ALA A 217 -22.44 -15.49 -1.94
N PHE A 218 -22.82 -15.25 -3.20
CA PHE A 218 -24.09 -15.68 -3.78
C PHE A 218 -25.32 -15.29 -2.94
N GLY A 219 -25.29 -14.10 -2.34
CA GLY A 219 -26.37 -13.59 -1.48
C GLY A 219 -26.42 -14.20 -0.07
N MET A 220 -25.59 -15.21 0.23
CA MET A 220 -25.41 -15.74 1.57
C MET A 220 -24.41 -14.88 2.34
N LYS A 221 -24.79 -14.43 3.53
CA LYS A 221 -23.97 -13.57 4.39
C LYS A 221 -23.19 -14.38 5.42
N ASP A 222 -22.02 -13.88 5.80
CA ASP A 222 -21.19 -14.39 6.89
C ASP A 222 -20.81 -15.86 6.77
N MET A 223 -20.62 -16.36 5.54
CA MET A 223 -20.19 -17.74 5.34
C MET A 223 -18.77 -17.94 5.87
N GLY A 224 -18.60 -18.93 6.74
CA GLY A 224 -17.29 -19.39 7.18
C GLY A 224 -16.58 -20.05 6.01
N VAL A 225 -15.36 -19.63 5.73
CA VAL A 225 -14.64 -20.07 4.53
C VAL A 225 -13.52 -21.00 4.98
N GLY A 226 -13.71 -22.31 4.71
CA GLY A 226 -12.87 -23.38 5.26
C GLY A 226 -11.38 -23.24 4.96
N LEU A 227 -11.01 -22.63 3.83
CA LEU A 227 -9.62 -22.33 3.49
C LEU A 227 -9.04 -21.11 4.23
N PHE A 228 -9.87 -20.17 4.68
CA PHE A 228 -9.40 -18.94 5.35
C PHE A 228 -9.24 -19.10 6.86
N GLY A 229 -9.65 -20.24 7.43
CA GLY A 229 -9.25 -20.62 8.78
C GLY A 229 -7.73 -20.63 8.97
N MET A 230 -6.95 -20.84 7.90
CA MET A 230 -5.47 -20.79 7.94
C MET A 230 -4.87 -19.39 8.18
N LEU A 231 -5.67 -18.34 8.04
CA LEU A 231 -5.26 -16.97 8.25
C LEU A 231 -5.63 -16.47 9.64
N GLN A 232 -6.52 -17.20 10.35
CA GLN A 232 -6.86 -16.91 11.72
C GLN A 232 -5.61 -16.97 12.60
N GLY A 233 -5.44 -15.99 13.48
CA GLY A 233 -4.28 -15.81 14.34
C GLY A 233 -3.07 -15.16 13.66
N ARG A 234 -3.11 -14.89 12.35
CA ARG A 234 -2.04 -14.13 11.69
C ARG A 234 -2.13 -12.66 12.04
N ALA A 235 -0.96 -12.03 12.13
CA ALA A 235 -0.84 -10.61 12.37
C ALA A 235 -0.44 -9.85 11.09
N ASN A 236 -1.03 -8.67 10.89
CA ASN A 236 -0.60 -7.68 9.92
C ASN A 236 -0.14 -6.41 10.64
N TYR A 237 0.91 -5.78 10.14
CA TYR A 237 1.54 -4.61 10.75
C TYR A 237 1.47 -3.44 9.78
N ILE A 238 0.87 -2.34 10.23
CA ILE A 238 0.74 -1.10 9.47
C ILE A 238 1.59 -0.04 10.18
N VAL A 239 2.70 0.35 9.56
CA VAL A 239 3.57 1.41 10.10
C VAL A 239 3.04 2.75 9.60
N SER A 240 2.73 3.66 10.50
CA SER A 240 2.13 4.95 10.19
C SER A 240 3.21 6.01 10.02
N ALA A 241 3.22 6.67 8.86
CA ALA A 241 4.13 7.76 8.54
C ALA A 241 3.48 9.15 8.70
N TYR A 242 2.18 9.26 8.43
CA TYR A 242 1.44 10.51 8.63
C TYR A 242 -0.02 10.24 9.05
N PHE A 243 -0.56 11.04 9.97
CA PHE A 243 -1.97 10.97 10.38
C PHE A 243 -2.53 12.34 10.80
N ASP A 244 -3.68 12.73 10.25
CA ASP A 244 -4.40 13.96 10.64
C ASP A 244 -5.89 13.77 10.98
N GLY A 245 -6.36 12.52 11.04
CA GLY A 245 -7.77 12.20 11.30
C GLY A 245 -8.68 12.23 10.06
N THR A 246 -8.16 12.69 8.91
CA THR A 246 -8.83 12.61 7.60
C THR A 246 -8.03 11.75 6.61
N PHE A 247 -6.71 11.91 6.61
CA PHE A 247 -5.75 11.16 5.81
C PHE A 247 -4.82 10.38 6.73
N TRP A 248 -4.53 9.14 6.35
CA TRP A 248 -3.59 8.27 7.02
C TRP A 248 -2.64 7.68 5.99
N VAL A 249 -1.34 7.96 6.13
CA VAL A 249 -0.30 7.41 5.27
C VAL A 249 0.40 6.28 6.00
N GLU A 250 0.26 5.08 5.48
CA GLU A 250 1.06 3.91 5.83
C GLU A 250 2.39 3.96 5.07
N ARG A 251 3.45 3.55 5.74
CA ARG A 251 4.73 3.15 5.16
C ARG A 251 4.88 1.65 5.29
N GLY A 252 5.35 1.02 4.22
CA GLY A 252 5.86 -0.34 4.31
C GLY A 252 7.08 -0.54 3.44
N ARG A 253 7.68 -1.72 3.57
CA ARG A 253 8.95 -2.02 2.92
C ARG A 253 8.70 -2.96 1.75
N GLY A 254 8.87 -2.44 0.54
CA GLY A 254 8.64 -3.20 -0.67
C GLY A 254 9.67 -4.31 -0.85
N ARG A 255 9.22 -5.44 -1.39
CA ARG A 255 10.07 -6.51 -1.94
C ARG A 255 10.29 -6.37 -3.45
N GLY A 256 9.97 -5.20 -4.01
CA GLY A 256 10.00 -4.93 -5.45
C GLY A 256 11.41 -4.95 -6.06
N ARG A 257 11.53 -4.49 -7.33
CA ARG A 257 12.77 -4.53 -8.14
C ARG A 257 14.02 -3.97 -7.45
N VAL A 258 13.84 -3.09 -6.47
CA VAL A 258 14.89 -2.59 -5.60
C VAL A 258 14.48 -2.93 -4.17
N GLU A 259 15.00 -4.06 -3.69
CA GLU A 259 14.77 -4.56 -2.33
C GLU A 259 15.09 -3.46 -1.31
N GLY A 260 14.14 -3.21 -0.40
CA GLY A 260 14.29 -2.19 0.64
C GLY A 260 13.86 -0.78 0.25
N THR A 261 13.16 -0.61 -0.88
CA THR A 261 12.50 0.66 -1.19
C THR A 261 11.19 0.76 -0.43
N ASP A 262 10.97 1.88 0.26
CA ASP A 262 9.72 2.12 0.97
C ASP A 262 8.58 2.41 -0.01
N TYR A 263 7.47 1.71 0.19
CA TYR A 263 6.20 2.06 -0.41
C TYR A 263 5.34 2.82 0.60
N LEU A 264 4.51 3.70 0.09
CA LEU A 264 3.49 4.44 0.82
C LEU A 264 2.11 4.04 0.31
N SER A 265 1.18 3.88 1.25
CA SER A 265 -0.26 3.65 1.02
C SER A 265 -1.04 4.76 1.72
N VAL A 266 -2.07 5.29 1.07
CA VAL A 266 -2.88 6.40 1.59
C VAL A 266 -4.31 5.96 1.78
N TYR A 267 -4.73 6.02 3.03
CA TYR A 267 -6.09 5.80 3.47
C TYR A 267 -6.80 7.14 3.67
N VAL A 268 -8.05 7.21 3.24
CA VAL A 268 -8.92 8.37 3.44
C VAL A 268 -10.10 7.95 4.31
N ARG A 269 -10.37 8.72 5.34
CA ARG A 269 -11.51 8.50 6.23
C ARG A 269 -12.82 8.57 5.44
N GLN A 270 -13.70 7.61 5.68
CA GLN A 270 -15.03 7.56 5.09
C GLN A 270 -16.05 8.13 6.10
N PRO A 271 -17.12 8.79 5.64
CA PRO A 271 -18.22 9.23 6.50
C PRO A 271 -18.97 8.03 7.09
N ASP A 272 -19.59 8.23 8.26
CA ASP A 272 -20.32 7.18 8.98
C ASP A 272 -21.64 6.78 8.30
N GLU A 273 -22.19 7.65 7.46
CA GLU A 273 -23.51 7.52 6.83
C GLU A 273 -23.50 6.85 5.46
N ASP A 274 -22.46 6.12 5.08
CA ASP A 274 -22.49 5.33 3.85
C ASP A 274 -23.00 3.92 4.19
N PRO A 275 -24.30 3.61 4.08
CA PRO A 275 -24.80 2.25 4.25
C PRO A 275 -24.36 1.41 3.05
N TRP A 276 -23.63 0.34 3.34
CA TRP A 276 -23.14 -0.65 2.37
C TRP A 276 -24.24 -1.62 1.98
#